data_AF-X1LBL9-F1
#
_entry.id   AF-X1LBL9-F1
#
_cell.length_a   1.000
_cell.length_b   1.000
_cell.length_c   1.000
_cell.angle_alpha   90.00
_cell.angle_beta   90.00
_cell.angle_gamma   90.00
#
_symmetry.space_group_name_H-M   'P 1'
#
loop_
_entity.id
_entity.type
_entity.pdbx_description
1 polymer ?
#
loop_
_entity_poly.entity_id
_entity_poly.type
_entity_poly.pdbx_seq_one_letter_code
_entity_poly.pdbx_strand_id
1 'polypeptide(L)'
;TFQEAMILEHRVKLTFYGGVNKVGGNKVFLEDFGYDVKIFIDFGINREEYSDCARQCYDPDKLENFTEFQVLPSEEEVPVKNLYSRCFIFNHKKLNFRQKIR
;
A
#
# COMPACT_ATOMS: atom_id res chain seq x y z
N THR A 1 -13.12 18.44 -27.80
CA THR A 1 -14.29 17.60 -28.20
C THR A 1 -14.63 16.63 -27.08
N PHE A 2 -15.85 16.07 -27.03
CA PHE A 2 -16.26 15.08 -25.99
C PHE A 2 -15.31 13.86 -25.89
N GLN A 3 -14.49 13.60 -26.91
CA GLN A 3 -13.42 12.60 -26.92
C GLN A 3 -12.27 12.93 -25.95
N GLU A 4 -11.93 14.21 -25.77
CA GLU A 4 -10.82 14.66 -24.90
C GLU A 4 -11.21 14.59 -23.41
N ALA A 5 -12.50 14.67 -23.09
CA ALA A 5 -13.02 14.48 -21.73
C ALA A 5 -13.21 13.00 -21.35
N MET A 6 -13.19 12.08 -22.34
CA MET A 6 -13.39 10.63 -22.17
C MET A 6 -12.08 9.85 -22.06
N ILE A 7 -10.92 10.50 -22.24
CA ILE A 7 -9.69 9.97 -21.65
C ILE A 7 -9.81 10.32 -20.17
N LEU A 8 -10.52 9.48 -19.42
CA LEU A 8 -10.34 9.39 -17.98
C LEU A 8 -8.83 9.16 -17.81
N GLU A 9 -8.09 10.22 -17.50
CA GLU A 9 -6.63 10.24 -17.59
C GLU A 9 -6.10 9.03 -16.82
N HIS A 10 -5.61 8.02 -17.56
CA HIS A 10 -5.14 6.75 -16.98
C HIS A 10 -3.86 7.07 -16.24
N ARG A 11 -4.05 7.51 -15.00
CA ARG A 11 -3.00 8.01 -14.13
C ARG A 11 -2.58 6.89 -13.21
N VAL A 12 -1.27 6.69 -13.15
CA VAL A 12 -0.63 5.83 -12.17
C VAL A 12 0.15 6.73 -11.23
N LYS A 13 -0.03 6.53 -9.92
CA LYS A 13 0.71 7.22 -8.88
C LYS A 13 1.47 6.20 -8.05
N LEU A 14 2.74 6.51 -7.81
CA LEU A 14 3.62 5.74 -6.94
C LEU A 14 3.98 6.60 -5.73
N THR A 15 3.59 6.15 -4.54
CA THR A 15 3.90 6.84 -3.28
C THR A 15 4.87 5.98 -2.48
N PHE A 16 5.98 6.57 -2.03
CA PHE A 16 6.96 5.89 -1.20
C PHE A 16 6.73 6.23 0.26
N TYR A 17 6.34 5.23 1.05
CA TYR A 17 6.14 5.34 2.49
C TYR A 17 7.38 4.92 3.30
N GLY A 18 8.35 4.28 2.66
CA GLY A 18 9.61 3.89 3.31
C GLY A 18 10.63 3.35 2.33
N GLY A 19 11.87 3.21 2.79
CA GLY A 19 13.01 2.75 1.97
C GLY A 19 13.61 3.80 1.04
N VAL A 20 13.19 5.07 1.10
CA VAL A 20 13.78 6.15 0.30
C VAL A 20 15.17 6.50 0.83
N ASN A 21 16.17 6.48 -0.04
CA ASN A 21 17.58 6.80 0.27
C ASN A 21 18.21 5.95 1.39
N LYS A 22 17.71 4.73 1.62
CA LYS A 22 18.23 3.79 2.61
C LYS A 22 18.05 2.34 2.16
N VAL A 23 18.76 1.42 2.82
CA VAL A 23 18.64 -0.02 2.55
C VAL A 23 17.57 -0.62 3.46
N GLY A 24 16.57 -1.29 2.87
CA GLY A 24 15.47 -1.92 3.61
C GLY A 24 14.39 -0.93 4.07
N GLY A 25 13.30 -1.45 4.64
CA GLY A 25 12.16 -0.61 5.02
C GLY A 25 11.21 -0.27 3.86
N ASN A 26 11.30 -0.95 2.72
CA ASN A 26 10.55 -0.66 1.51
C ASN A 26 9.05 -0.79 1.73
N LYS A 27 8.33 0.30 1.46
CA LYS A 27 6.87 0.37 1.48
C LYS A 27 6.45 1.25 0.33
N VAL A 28 5.91 0.64 -0.72
CA VAL A 28 5.56 1.36 -1.94
C VAL A 28 4.09 1.14 -2.22
N PHE A 29 3.37 2.24 -2.41
CA PHE A 29 1.95 2.22 -2.73
C PHE A 29 1.73 2.63 -4.17
N LEU A 30 1.17 1.72 -4.96
CA LEU A 30 0.80 1.94 -6.34
C LEU A 30 -0.70 2.13 -6.44
N GLU A 31 -1.10 3.25 -7.03
CA GLU A 31 -2.48 3.60 -7.32
C GLU A 31 -2.65 3.71 -8.83
N ASP A 32 -3.48 2.85 -9.42
CA ASP A 32 -3.96 2.97 -10.79
C ASP A 32 -5.40 3.49 -10.76
N PHE A 33 -5.56 4.77 -11.07
CA PHE A 33 -6.85 5.44 -11.01
C PHE A 33 -7.77 5.08 -12.18
N GLY A 34 -7.23 4.57 -13.29
CA GLY A 34 -8.06 4.17 -14.43
C GLY A 34 -8.84 2.88 -14.16
N TYR A 35 -8.28 1.98 -13.36
CA TYR A 35 -8.92 0.71 -12.99
C TYR A 35 -9.44 0.65 -11.54
N ASP A 36 -9.30 1.74 -10.78
CA ASP A 36 -9.51 1.78 -9.32
C ASP A 36 -8.78 0.63 -8.60
N VAL A 37 -7.51 0.42 -8.97
CA VAL A 37 -6.65 -0.61 -8.40
C VAL A 37 -5.63 0.04 -7.47
N LYS A 38 -5.49 -0.52 -6.27
CA LYS A 38 -4.51 -0.09 -5.28
C LYS A 38 -3.73 -1.29 -4.78
N ILE A 39 -2.40 -1.20 -4.83
CA ILE A 39 -1.47 -2.28 -4.48
C ILE A 39 -0.42 -1.71 -3.53
N PHE A 40 -0.28 -2.33 -2.36
CA PHE A 40 0.91 -2.18 -1.54
C PHE A 40 1.95 -3.21 -1.98
N ILE A 41 3.13 -2.72 -2.32
CA ILE A 41 4.28 -3.52 -2.72
C ILE A 41 5.27 -3.49 -1.56
N ASP A 42 5.44 -4.66 -0.96
CA ASP A 42 6.29 -4.91 0.20
C ASP A 42 5.85 -4.20 1.49
N PHE A 43 6.23 -4.79 2.61
CA PHE A 43 6.14 -4.23 3.95
C PHE A 43 7.47 -4.48 4.65
N GLY A 44 8.55 -4.15 3.95
CA GLY A 44 9.90 -4.38 4.42
C GLY A 44 10.14 -3.61 5.72
N ILE A 45 10.79 -4.26 6.66
CA ILE A 45 11.22 -3.65 7.92
C ILE A 45 12.71 -3.32 7.79
N ASN A 46 13.09 -2.09 8.14
CA ASN A 46 14.49 -1.72 8.28
C ASN A 46 14.98 -2.13 9.68
N ARG A 47 16.21 -2.66 9.76
CA ARG A 47 16.76 -3.19 11.01
C ARG A 47 17.03 -2.10 12.05
N GLU A 48 17.42 -0.90 11.63
CA GLU A 48 17.69 0.23 12.52
C GLU A 48 16.37 0.74 13.11
N GLU A 49 15.34 0.95 12.29
CA GLU A 49 13.98 1.34 12.73
C GLU A 49 13.40 0.33 13.73
N TYR A 50 13.49 -0.96 13.42
CA TYR A 50 13.06 -2.01 14.34
C TYR A 50 13.87 -2.01 15.64
N SER A 51 15.19 -1.83 15.55
CA SER A 51 16.04 -1.79 16.73
C SER A 51 15.72 -0.60 17.62
N ASP A 52 15.32 0.54 17.06
CA ASP A 52 14.89 1.71 17.82
C ASP A 52 13.54 1.50 18.49
N CYS A 53 12.59 0.86 17.79
CA CYS A 53 11.33 0.40 18.39
C CYS A 53 11.61 -0.55 19.58
N ALA A 54 12.43 -1.58 19.39
CA ALA A 54 12.76 -2.57 20.42
C ALA A 54 13.47 -2.02 21.65
N ARG A 55 14.15 -0.88 21.53
CA ARG A 55 14.73 -0.19 22.70
C ARG A 55 13.70 0.60 23.51
N GLN A 56 12.60 0.99 22.87
CA GLN A 56 11.61 1.91 23.42
C GLN A 56 10.34 1.22 23.92
N CYS A 57 10.15 -0.07 23.62
CA CYS A 57 8.98 -0.83 24.05
C CYS A 57 9.37 -2.18 24.67
N TYR A 58 8.52 -2.68 25.55
CA TYR A 58 8.72 -3.97 26.23
C TYR A 58 8.46 -5.17 25.31
N ASP A 59 7.70 -4.99 24.23
CA ASP A 59 7.26 -6.06 23.33
C ASP A 59 7.23 -5.57 21.86
N PRO A 60 8.40 -5.46 21.20
CA PRO A 60 8.52 -4.87 19.86
C PRO A 60 7.77 -5.61 18.76
N ASP A 61 7.42 -6.86 19.00
CA ASP A 61 6.75 -7.70 17.99
C ASP A 61 5.23 -7.52 18.00
N LYS A 62 4.69 -6.70 18.91
CA LYS A 62 3.29 -6.25 18.85
C LYS A 62 3.05 -5.34 17.65
N LEU A 63 1.98 -5.63 16.91
CA LEU A 63 1.61 -4.90 15.70
C LEU A 63 1.47 -3.40 15.94
N GLU A 64 0.87 -3.02 17.08
CA GLU A 64 0.63 -1.63 17.45
C GLU A 64 1.94 -0.85 17.56
N ASN A 65 3.00 -1.48 18.07
CA ASN A 65 4.31 -0.86 18.22
C ASN A 65 4.97 -0.60 16.85
N PHE A 66 4.77 -1.49 15.87
CA PHE A 66 5.27 -1.21 14.52
C PHE A 66 4.65 0.05 13.90
N THR A 67 3.37 0.33 14.19
CA THR A 67 2.71 1.55 13.71
C THR A 67 3.02 2.77 14.56
N GLU A 68 3.09 2.64 15.89
CA GLU A 68 3.40 3.74 16.82
C GLU A 68 4.81 4.30 16.58
N PHE A 69 5.78 3.41 16.37
CA PHE A 69 7.18 3.78 16.10
C PHE A 69 7.49 3.97 14.62
N GLN A 70 6.47 4.07 13.75
CA GLN A 70 6.62 4.33 12.31
C GLN A 70 7.49 3.31 11.57
N VAL A 71 7.61 2.08 12.09
CA VAL A 71 8.29 0.96 11.43
C VAL A 71 7.44 0.44 10.26
N LEU A 72 6.11 0.47 10.43
CA LEU A 72 5.11 0.20 9.40
C LEU A 72 4.08 1.36 9.36
N PRO A 73 3.49 1.65 8.20
CA PRO A 73 2.50 2.72 8.08
C PRO A 73 1.22 2.37 8.84
N SER A 74 0.59 3.35 9.47
CA SER A 74 -0.70 3.17 10.13
C SER A 74 -1.87 3.32 9.15
N GLU A 75 -3.07 2.86 9.55
CA GLU A 75 -4.29 3.08 8.75
C GLU A 75 -4.63 4.58 8.60
N GLU A 76 -4.27 5.41 9.59
CA GLU A 76 -4.46 6.86 9.52
C GLU A 76 -3.53 7.49 8.48
N GLU A 77 -2.28 7.03 8.40
CA GLU A 77 -1.31 7.50 7.42
C GLU A 77 -1.68 7.06 6.00
N VAL A 78 -2.20 5.84 5.87
CA VAL A 78 -2.56 5.26 4.58
C VAL A 78 -3.97 4.65 4.66
N PRO A 79 -5.02 5.49 4.58
CA PRO A 79 -6.40 5.04 4.65
C PRO A 79 -6.79 4.34 3.35
N VAL A 80 -6.37 3.08 3.19
CA VAL A 80 -6.63 2.33 1.96
C VAL A 80 -8.03 1.73 2.00
N LYS A 81 -8.91 2.28 1.19
CA LYS A 81 -10.16 1.62 0.79
C LYS A 81 -9.91 0.83 -0.50
N ASN A 82 -10.50 -0.36 -0.60
CA ASN A 82 -10.38 -1.28 -1.75
C ASN A 82 -8.97 -1.85 -1.99
N LEU A 83 -8.22 -2.18 -0.93
CA LEU A 83 -6.96 -2.92 -1.08
C LEU A 83 -7.22 -4.30 -1.69
N TYR A 84 -6.53 -4.62 -2.78
CA TYR A 84 -6.60 -5.95 -3.39
C TYR A 84 -6.05 -7.01 -2.43
N SER A 85 -6.94 -7.75 -1.76
CA SER A 85 -6.59 -8.99 -1.07
C SER A 85 -6.71 -10.17 -2.04
N ARG A 86 -6.12 -11.32 -1.69
CA ARG A 86 -5.97 -12.56 -2.50
C ARG A 86 -7.23 -13.04 -3.27
N CYS A 87 -8.40 -12.47 -3.01
CA CYS A 87 -9.68 -12.78 -3.62
C CYS A 87 -9.99 -11.99 -4.91
N PHE A 88 -9.14 -11.05 -5.34
CA PHE A 88 -9.38 -10.23 -6.53
C PHE A 88 -8.36 -10.53 -7.63
N ILE A 89 -8.73 -11.39 -8.58
CA ILE A 89 -7.98 -11.56 -9.84
C ILE A 89 -8.52 -10.55 -10.84
N PHE A 90 -7.74 -9.52 -11.16
CA PHE A 90 -8.11 -8.54 -12.17
C PHE A 90 -8.14 -9.20 -13.56
N ASN A 91 -9.32 -9.25 -14.18
CA ASN A 91 -9.50 -9.77 -15.54
C ASN A 91 -9.77 -8.62 -16.52
N HIS A 92 -8.73 -8.22 -17.24
CA HIS A 92 -8.77 -7.15 -18.25
C HIS A 92 -9.83 -7.35 -19.36
N LYS A 93 -10.36 -8.57 -19.55
CA LYS A 93 -11.38 -8.88 -20.56
C LYS A 93 -12.82 -8.79 -20.05
N LYS A 94 -13.04 -8.64 -18.73
CA LYS A 94 -14.37 -8.65 -18.10
C LYS A 94 -14.51 -7.47 -17.13
N LEU A 95 -14.68 -6.26 -17.65
CA LEU A 95 -14.88 -5.03 -16.88
C LEU A 95 -16.23 -4.93 -16.12
N ASN A 96 -16.93 -6.03 -15.89
CA ASN A 96 -18.13 -6.06 -15.05
C ASN A 96 -17.80 -6.73 -13.72
N PHE A 97 -17.50 -5.93 -12.70
CA PHE A 97 -17.14 -6.40 -11.36
C PHE A 97 -18.24 -7.28 -10.75
N ARG A 98 -17.84 -8.47 -10.27
CA ARG A 98 -18.06 -8.97 -8.90
C ARG A 98 -17.43 -10.37 -8.81
N GLN A 99 -16.38 -10.51 -8.04
CA GLN A 99 -16.05 -11.82 -7.48
C GLN A 99 -15.83 -11.69 -5.99
N LYS A 100 -16.88 -12.01 -5.24
CA LYS A 100 -16.76 -12.38 -3.83
C LYS A 100 -16.36 -13.86 -3.84
N ILE A 101 -15.09 -14.15 -3.61
CA ILE A 101 -14.65 -15.54 -3.44
C ILE A 101 -14.85 -15.91 -1.97
N ARG A 102 -15.52 -17.04 -1.76
CA ARG A 102 -15.84 -17.64 -0.46
C ARG A 102 -14.59 -18.00 0.32
#